data_AF-A0A0C2IAC8-F1
#
_entry.id   AF-A0A0C2IAC8-F1
#
_cell.length_a   1.000
_cell.length_b   1.000
_cell.length_c   1.000
_cell.angle_alpha   90.00
_cell.angle_beta   90.00
_cell.angle_gamma   90.00
#
_symmetry.space_group_name_H-M   'P 1'
#
loop_
_entity.id
_entity.type
_entity.pdbx_description
1 polymer ?
#
loop_
_entity_poly.entity_id
_entity_poly.type
_entity_poly.pdbx_seq_one_letter_code
_entity_poly.pdbx_strand_id
1 'polypeptide(L)'
;MIHRVGLMGVVEFNMSLFYDVTTSIFYDQIEEGKDLKLVSLVSKTWSSILNQSKNGIYIDKKSKLIHLAGIFAIDLVRKLKKIYQKSGRLVFTENKKQRIYIIYFTLIAFPFANQESTPWLVEVLNELHSCVHIYIDKHSLDDLSFENKFLIQLYYIKSHVTLKLENSKVYQEMKACILGNLETTQAFKLHYSYLYCHTIIYLYQCCHRNAPCFNNDFIPIRNLVNQLVRALWKNTYINQIQNEEQKYMYQNLNNKYLSIIDKNLIRSVLSECEFRLWVKIDYDDPEILGDDSNVSRKIMALTVDSFKNKNYLDSKTARCCMRLLNENSNISLLTKCNDMYSGIGNDSIHDQNMLLKSNDFSRLSIKELLKWFCHIYESKFIFGEIN
;
A
#
# COMPACT_ATOMS: atom_id res chain seq x y z
N MET A 1 2.58 -14.32 32.84
CA MET A 1 2.40 -13.52 34.08
C MET A 1 3.18 -12.21 34.04
N ILE A 2 4.45 -12.19 33.64
CA ILE A 2 5.32 -10.98 33.65
C ILE A 2 4.69 -9.73 33.00
N HIS A 3 4.07 -9.84 31.81
CA HIS A 3 3.35 -8.72 31.18
C HIS A 3 2.22 -8.16 32.06
N ARG A 4 1.48 -9.00 32.79
CA ARG A 4 0.34 -8.55 33.60
C ARG A 4 0.78 -7.75 34.84
N VAL A 5 2.03 -7.94 35.28
CA VAL A 5 2.59 -7.27 36.46
C VAL A 5 3.33 -5.98 36.06
N GLY A 6 3.38 -5.63 34.77
CA GLY A 6 4.05 -4.41 34.29
C GLY A 6 5.58 -4.42 34.39
N LEU A 7 6.18 -5.54 34.84
CA LEU A 7 7.63 -5.67 35.08
C LEU A 7 8.48 -5.40 33.82
N MET A 8 7.92 -5.67 32.63
CA MET A 8 8.61 -5.40 31.37
C MET A 8 9.03 -3.93 31.21
N GLY A 9 8.28 -2.98 31.80
CA GLY A 9 8.60 -1.55 31.74
C GLY A 9 9.57 -1.07 32.82
N VAL A 10 10.00 -1.97 33.71
CA VAL A 10 10.94 -1.67 34.80
C VAL A 10 12.29 -2.33 34.54
N VAL A 11 12.29 -3.52 33.93
CA VAL A 11 13.52 -4.27 33.63
C VAL A 11 14.16 -3.72 32.35
N GLU A 12 15.42 -3.32 32.45
CA GLU A 12 16.26 -3.04 31.28
C GLU A 12 16.71 -4.37 30.67
N PHE A 13 16.33 -4.59 29.43
CA PHE A 13 16.73 -5.78 28.67
C PHE A 13 17.96 -5.48 27.84
N ASN A 14 18.91 -6.42 27.79
CA ASN A 14 19.87 -6.45 26.70
C ASN A 14 19.12 -6.88 25.43
N MET A 15 18.76 -5.89 24.61
CA MET A 15 17.87 -6.11 23.48
C MET A 15 18.53 -6.82 22.30
N SER A 16 19.85 -6.74 22.17
CA SER A 16 20.58 -7.56 21.20
C SER A 16 20.49 -9.02 21.60
N LEU A 17 20.84 -9.34 22.85
CA LEU A 17 20.79 -10.71 23.34
C LEU A 17 19.36 -11.27 23.29
N PHE A 18 18.36 -10.47 23.69
CA PHE A 18 16.97 -10.89 23.60
C PHE A 18 16.55 -11.19 22.16
N TYR A 19 16.94 -10.33 21.21
CA TYR A 19 16.71 -10.57 19.80
C TYR A 19 17.35 -11.88 19.35
N ASP A 20 18.65 -12.07 19.60
CA ASP A 20 19.41 -13.25 19.21
C ASP A 20 18.79 -14.54 19.78
N VAL A 21 18.39 -14.54 21.05
CA VAL A 21 17.71 -15.68 21.70
C VAL A 21 16.36 -15.95 21.06
N THR A 22 15.52 -14.94 20.86
CA THR A 22 14.22 -15.16 20.20
C THR A 22 14.37 -15.62 18.76
N THR A 23 15.44 -15.18 18.09
CA THR A 23 15.77 -15.60 16.74
C THR A 23 16.19 -17.06 16.66
N SER A 24 17.07 -17.51 17.56
CA SER A 24 17.42 -18.93 17.68
C SER A 24 16.17 -19.78 17.92
N ILE A 25 15.37 -19.44 18.95
CA ILE A 25 14.15 -20.17 19.29
C ILE A 25 13.21 -20.27 18.09
N PHE A 26 13.03 -19.18 17.34
CA PHE A 26 12.13 -19.15 16.20
C PHE A 26 12.62 -20.05 15.06
N TYR A 27 13.91 -20.03 14.74
CA TYR A 27 14.48 -20.91 13.71
C TYR A 27 14.37 -22.38 14.12
N ASP A 28 14.70 -22.72 15.37
CA ASP A 28 14.55 -24.09 15.88
C ASP A 28 13.11 -24.58 15.73
N GLN A 29 12.10 -23.73 16.04
CA GLN A 29 10.70 -24.11 15.90
C GLN A 29 10.25 -24.28 14.44
N ILE A 30 10.77 -23.48 13.51
CA ILE A 30 10.45 -23.58 12.08
C ILE A 30 11.08 -24.82 11.48
N GLU A 31 12.38 -25.05 11.73
CA GLU A 31 13.11 -26.18 11.16
C GLU A 31 12.56 -27.53 11.65
N GLU A 32 12.19 -27.60 12.93
CA GLU A 32 11.70 -28.85 13.52
C GLU A 32 10.19 -29.08 13.30
N GLY A 33 9.47 -28.14 12.67
CA GLY A 33 8.01 -28.23 12.47
C GLY A 33 7.22 -28.36 13.78
N LYS A 34 7.76 -27.85 14.89
CA LYS A 34 7.26 -28.07 16.26
C LYS A 34 6.07 -27.17 16.64
N ASP A 35 5.58 -27.36 17.87
CA ASP A 35 4.42 -26.66 18.43
C ASP A 35 4.60 -25.12 18.47
N LEU A 36 3.91 -24.44 17.55
CA LEU A 36 3.85 -22.98 17.41
C LEU A 36 3.31 -22.22 18.64
N LYS A 37 2.95 -22.90 19.73
CA LYS A 37 2.63 -22.26 21.03
C LYS A 37 3.76 -21.37 21.52
N LEU A 38 5.02 -21.78 21.36
CA LEU A 38 6.16 -20.97 21.82
C LEU A 38 6.28 -19.66 21.02
N VAL A 39 6.12 -19.73 19.70
CA VAL A 39 6.10 -18.54 18.83
C VAL A 39 4.99 -17.56 19.24
N SER A 40 3.84 -18.05 19.69
CA SER A 40 2.80 -17.17 20.24
C SER A 40 3.22 -16.43 21.50
N LEU A 41 3.97 -17.08 22.40
CA LEU A 41 4.50 -16.44 23.59
C LEU A 41 5.52 -15.38 23.20
N VAL A 42 6.46 -15.72 22.31
CA VAL A 42 7.46 -14.79 21.75
C VAL A 42 6.78 -13.58 21.10
N SER A 43 5.75 -13.79 20.29
CA SER A 43 4.93 -12.73 19.69
C SER A 43 4.29 -11.79 20.72
N LYS A 44 3.76 -12.32 21.83
CA LYS A 44 3.19 -11.50 22.91
C LYS A 44 4.28 -10.71 23.65
N THR A 45 5.42 -11.33 23.88
CA THR A 45 6.59 -10.69 24.52
C THR A 45 7.07 -9.52 23.68
N TRP A 46 7.31 -9.74 22.38
CA TRP A 46 7.71 -8.68 21.45
C TRP A 46 6.71 -7.53 21.40
N SER A 47 5.40 -7.82 21.37
CA SER A 47 4.43 -6.73 21.44
C SER A 47 4.42 -5.99 22.77
N SER A 48 4.71 -6.66 23.89
CA SER A 48 4.87 -5.95 25.16
C SER A 48 6.03 -4.96 25.08
N ILE A 49 7.14 -5.43 24.52
CA ILE A 49 8.40 -4.70 24.41
C ILE A 49 8.24 -3.49 23.48
N LEU A 50 7.69 -3.71 22.28
CA LEU A 50 7.50 -2.66 21.26
C LEU A 50 6.50 -1.56 21.67
N ASN A 51 5.62 -1.82 22.64
CA ASN A 51 4.67 -0.83 23.14
C ASN A 51 5.19 -0.05 24.36
N GLN A 52 6.41 -0.30 24.81
CA GLN A 52 6.98 0.37 25.98
C GLN A 52 8.00 1.42 25.56
N SER A 53 7.78 2.66 25.99
CA SER A 53 8.59 3.82 25.62
C SER A 53 10.02 3.80 26.16
N LYS A 54 10.28 3.07 27.25
CA LYS A 54 11.59 3.06 27.91
C LYS A 54 12.63 2.19 27.21
N ASN A 55 12.18 1.13 26.54
CA ASN A 55 13.07 0.23 25.83
C ASN A 55 13.11 0.71 24.38
N GLY A 56 14.06 1.60 24.05
CA GLY A 56 14.21 2.27 22.74
C GLY A 56 14.56 1.33 21.58
N ILE A 57 13.77 0.30 21.38
CA ILE A 57 14.00 -0.74 20.39
C ILE A 57 13.32 -0.32 19.11
N TYR A 58 14.16 -0.20 18.10
CA TYR A 58 13.72 0.06 16.75
C TYR A 58 13.97 -1.16 15.88
N ILE A 59 13.05 -1.39 14.95
CA ILE A 59 13.26 -2.26 13.81
C ILE A 59 14.13 -1.47 12.83
N ASP A 60 15.45 -1.60 13.00
CA ASP A 60 16.50 -0.83 12.34
C ASP A 60 17.14 -1.56 11.14
N LYS A 61 16.91 -2.87 11.02
CA LYS A 61 17.48 -3.72 9.97
C LYS A 61 16.39 -4.52 9.27
N LYS A 62 16.58 -4.78 7.97
CA LYS A 62 15.70 -5.65 7.17
C LYS A 62 15.57 -7.06 7.78
N SER A 63 16.64 -7.61 8.34
CA SER A 63 16.61 -8.91 9.03
C SER A 63 15.69 -8.92 10.24
N LYS A 64 15.75 -7.89 11.10
CA LYS A 64 14.83 -7.74 12.24
C LYS A 64 13.38 -7.60 11.78
N LEU A 65 13.15 -6.83 10.71
CA LEU A 65 11.82 -6.65 10.11
C LEU A 65 11.21 -7.99 9.67
N ILE A 66 11.93 -8.74 8.83
CA ILE A 66 11.55 -10.07 8.33
C ILE A 66 11.25 -11.01 9.50
N HIS A 67 12.14 -11.05 10.48
CA HIS A 67 12.03 -11.94 11.62
C HIS A 67 10.79 -11.67 12.47
N LEU A 68 10.57 -10.41 12.85
CA LEU A 68 9.42 -10.01 13.64
C LEU A 68 8.10 -10.19 12.87
N ALA A 69 8.10 -9.90 11.56
CA ALA A 69 6.94 -10.14 10.72
C ALA A 69 6.57 -11.62 10.67
N GLY A 70 7.55 -12.53 10.57
CA GLY A 70 7.35 -13.97 10.66
C GLY A 70 6.69 -14.40 11.97
N ILE A 71 7.24 -13.96 13.11
CA ILE A 71 6.68 -14.21 14.44
C ILE A 71 5.23 -13.72 14.55
N PHE A 72 4.96 -12.52 14.07
CA PHE A 72 3.62 -11.92 14.14
C PHE A 72 2.62 -12.59 13.21
N ALA A 73 3.06 -12.98 12.01
CA ALA A 73 2.23 -13.69 11.04
C ALA A 73 1.81 -15.06 11.58
N ILE A 74 2.72 -15.85 12.15
CA ILE A 74 2.41 -17.15 12.77
C ILE A 74 1.40 -17.01 13.92
N ASP A 75 1.59 -16.03 14.82
CA ASP A 75 0.61 -15.82 15.91
C ASP A 75 -0.76 -15.39 15.37
N LEU A 76 -0.81 -14.62 14.29
CA LEU A 76 -2.05 -14.17 13.64
C LEU A 76 -2.77 -15.32 12.92
N VAL A 77 -2.05 -16.15 12.14
CA VAL A 77 -2.56 -17.40 11.54
C VAL A 77 -3.28 -18.24 12.57
N ARG A 78 -2.59 -18.53 13.69
CA ARG A 78 -3.15 -19.36 14.76
C ARG A 78 -4.40 -18.73 15.40
N LYS A 79 -4.45 -17.41 15.54
CA LYS A 79 -5.63 -16.70 16.05
C LYS A 79 -6.80 -16.78 15.07
N LEU A 80 -6.55 -16.57 13.78
CA LEU A 80 -7.57 -16.67 12.74
C LEU A 80 -8.14 -18.10 12.63
N LYS A 81 -7.28 -19.13 12.68
CA LYS A 81 -7.71 -20.54 12.74
C LYS A 81 -8.60 -20.83 13.96
N LYS A 82 -8.28 -20.28 15.13
CA LYS A 82 -9.14 -20.41 16.33
C LYS A 82 -10.47 -19.70 16.20
N ILE A 83 -10.48 -18.51 15.60
CA ILE A 83 -11.70 -17.74 15.32
C ILE A 83 -12.61 -18.53 14.39
N TYR A 84 -12.04 -19.10 13.32
CA TYR A 84 -12.72 -19.95 12.37
C TYR A 84 -13.39 -21.16 13.03
N GLN A 85 -12.71 -21.82 13.98
CA GLN A 85 -13.24 -23.00 14.68
C GLN A 85 -14.33 -22.67 15.70
N LYS A 86 -14.32 -21.46 16.28
CA LYS A 86 -15.19 -21.07 17.41
C LYS A 86 -16.24 -20.03 17.05
N SER A 87 -16.43 -19.74 15.77
CA SER A 87 -17.33 -18.68 15.28
C SER A 87 -17.10 -17.33 15.97
N GLY A 88 -15.83 -17.02 16.29
CA GLY A 88 -15.47 -15.78 16.97
C GLY A 88 -15.40 -14.58 16.02
N ARG A 89 -15.03 -13.41 16.55
CA ARG A 89 -14.69 -12.22 15.74
C ARG A 89 -13.29 -11.72 16.08
N LEU A 90 -12.58 -11.18 15.09
CA LEU A 90 -11.27 -10.59 15.34
C LEU A 90 -11.43 -9.19 15.95
N VAL A 91 -11.17 -9.07 17.25
CA VAL A 91 -11.10 -7.76 17.91
C VAL A 91 -9.77 -7.10 17.59
N PHE A 92 -9.78 -5.96 16.91
CA PHE A 92 -8.57 -5.20 16.58
C PHE A 92 -8.14 -4.33 17.75
N THR A 93 -7.08 -4.74 18.43
CA THR A 93 -6.39 -3.90 19.40
C THR A 93 -5.25 -3.16 18.72
N GLU A 94 -4.76 -2.10 19.34
CA GLU A 94 -3.62 -1.30 18.86
C GLU A 94 -2.40 -2.17 18.55
N ASN A 95 -2.05 -3.10 19.44
CA ASN A 95 -0.94 -4.04 19.23
C ASN A 95 -1.17 -4.94 18.01
N LYS A 96 -2.42 -5.34 17.72
CA LYS A 96 -2.72 -6.14 16.52
C LYS A 96 -2.56 -5.31 15.26
N LYS A 97 -3.00 -4.05 15.26
CA LYS A 97 -2.81 -3.13 14.13
C LYS A 97 -1.32 -2.92 13.85
N GLN A 98 -0.53 -2.61 14.89
CA GLN A 98 0.93 -2.47 14.80
C GLN A 98 1.59 -3.69 14.16
N ARG A 99 1.24 -4.91 14.60
CA ARG A 99 1.74 -6.15 14.00
C ARG A 99 1.41 -6.29 12.52
N ILE A 100 0.18 -5.95 12.13
CA ILE A 100 -0.24 -6.01 10.73
C ILE A 100 0.53 -4.98 9.90
N TYR A 101 0.80 -3.78 10.44
CA TYR A 101 1.65 -2.80 9.75
C TYR A 101 3.10 -3.27 9.57
N ILE A 102 3.68 -3.97 10.56
CA ILE A 102 5.01 -4.58 10.42
C ILE A 102 5.02 -5.64 9.32
N ILE A 103 3.99 -6.51 9.29
CA ILE A 103 3.83 -7.52 8.24
C ILE A 103 3.64 -6.85 6.87
N TYR A 104 2.82 -5.82 6.81
CA TYR A 104 2.56 -5.04 5.60
C TYR A 104 3.83 -4.36 5.07
N PHE A 105 4.62 -3.74 5.95
CA PHE A 105 5.90 -3.15 5.56
C PHE A 105 6.90 -4.21 5.10
N THR A 106 6.86 -5.40 5.69
CA THR A 106 7.65 -6.55 5.23
C THR A 106 7.24 -6.97 3.81
N LEU A 107 5.94 -6.97 3.47
CA LEU A 107 5.48 -7.22 2.10
C LEU A 107 5.97 -6.17 1.10
N ILE A 108 6.10 -4.90 1.53
CA ILE A 108 6.74 -3.87 0.69
C ILE A 108 8.23 -4.17 0.50
N ALA A 109 8.94 -4.53 1.58
CA ALA A 109 10.36 -4.87 1.53
C ALA A 109 10.66 -6.22 0.83
N PHE A 110 9.64 -7.07 0.65
CA PHE A 110 9.77 -8.45 0.22
C PHE A 110 10.43 -8.66 -1.15
N PRO A 111 10.14 -7.84 -2.19
CA PRO A 111 10.82 -7.97 -3.49
C PRO A 111 12.33 -7.69 -3.45
N PHE A 112 12.83 -7.15 -2.34
CA PHE A 112 14.22 -6.80 -2.10
C PHE A 112 14.88 -7.69 -1.06
N ALA A 113 14.09 -8.46 -0.31
CA ALA A 113 14.61 -9.49 0.56
C ALA A 113 15.24 -10.59 -0.31
N ASN A 114 16.36 -11.13 0.14
CA ASN A 114 16.92 -12.33 -0.48
C ASN A 114 15.95 -13.50 -0.21
N GLN A 115 15.03 -13.73 -1.16
CA GLN A 115 13.99 -14.76 -1.02
C GLN A 115 14.59 -16.16 -0.84
N GLU A 116 15.77 -16.41 -1.41
CA GLU A 116 16.51 -17.67 -1.25
C GLU A 116 16.93 -17.89 0.20
N SER A 117 17.17 -16.83 0.96
CA SER A 117 17.53 -16.91 2.38
C SER A 117 16.34 -17.05 3.34
N THR A 118 15.11 -16.85 2.85
CA THR A 118 13.90 -16.86 3.70
C THR A 118 12.70 -17.56 3.05
N PRO A 119 12.82 -18.80 2.53
CA PRO A 119 11.71 -19.52 1.92
C PRO A 119 10.56 -19.75 2.92
N TRP A 120 10.89 -20.01 4.19
CA TRP A 120 9.90 -20.18 5.27
C TRP A 120 8.96 -18.96 5.41
N LEU A 121 9.44 -17.74 5.12
CA LEU A 121 8.62 -16.55 5.25
C LEU A 121 7.53 -16.52 4.16
N VAL A 122 7.85 -17.00 2.96
CA VAL A 122 6.87 -17.14 1.86
C VAL A 122 5.73 -18.04 2.31
N GLU A 123 6.05 -19.19 2.89
CA GLU A 123 5.07 -20.18 3.37
C GLU A 123 4.17 -19.59 4.45
N VAL A 124 4.76 -18.93 5.46
CA VAL A 124 4.03 -18.29 6.54
C VAL A 124 3.10 -17.18 6.04
N LEU A 125 3.57 -16.35 5.09
CA LEU A 125 2.77 -15.27 4.54
C LEU A 125 1.65 -15.78 3.62
N ASN A 126 1.89 -16.87 2.87
CA ASN A 126 0.86 -17.56 2.09
C ASN A 126 -0.23 -18.13 3.01
N GLU A 127 0.16 -18.81 4.09
CA GLU A 127 -0.79 -19.35 5.06
C GLU A 127 -1.60 -18.23 5.74
N LEU A 128 -0.94 -17.11 6.09
CA LEU A 128 -1.62 -15.95 6.63
C LEU A 128 -2.62 -15.35 5.62
N HIS A 129 -2.23 -15.22 4.36
CA HIS A 129 -3.13 -14.78 3.30
C HIS A 129 -4.36 -15.68 3.21
N SER A 130 -4.20 -17.00 3.15
CA SER A 130 -5.32 -17.95 3.13
C SER A 130 -6.22 -17.82 4.36
N CYS A 131 -5.66 -17.64 5.56
CA CYS A 131 -6.45 -17.43 6.77
C CYS A 131 -7.23 -16.11 6.75
N VAL A 132 -6.65 -15.04 6.20
CA VAL A 132 -7.32 -13.74 6.06
C VAL A 132 -8.42 -13.81 5.01
N HIS A 133 -8.18 -14.47 3.88
CA HIS A 133 -9.20 -14.74 2.86
C HIS A 133 -10.43 -15.43 3.47
N ILE A 134 -10.22 -16.55 4.16
CA ILE A 134 -11.28 -17.30 4.85
C ILE A 134 -12.02 -16.41 5.87
N TYR A 135 -11.30 -15.52 6.57
CA TYR A 135 -11.92 -14.59 7.51
C TYR A 135 -12.83 -13.58 6.80
N ILE A 136 -12.38 -13.00 5.68
CA ILE A 136 -13.16 -12.05 4.88
C ILE A 136 -14.42 -12.72 4.33
N ASP A 137 -14.32 -13.97 3.83
CA ASP A 137 -15.45 -14.68 3.26
C ASP A 137 -16.52 -15.02 4.30
N LYS A 138 -16.11 -15.34 5.53
CA LYS A 138 -17.01 -15.77 6.61
C LYS A 138 -17.60 -14.65 7.43
N HIS A 139 -16.93 -13.50 7.48
CA HIS A 139 -17.32 -12.39 8.34
C HIS A 139 -17.56 -11.15 7.50
N SER A 140 -18.76 -10.57 7.61
CA SER A 140 -18.98 -9.24 7.05
C SER A 140 -17.98 -8.26 7.67
N LEU A 141 -17.29 -7.52 6.81
CA LEU A 141 -16.43 -6.42 7.23
C LEU A 141 -17.26 -5.21 7.67
N ASP A 142 -18.59 -5.21 7.49
CA ASP A 142 -19.46 -4.07 7.77
C ASP A 142 -19.40 -3.61 9.22
N ASP A 143 -19.25 -4.55 10.16
CA ASP A 143 -19.19 -4.31 11.60
C ASP A 143 -17.85 -3.73 12.09
N LEU A 144 -16.83 -3.68 11.24
CA LEU A 144 -15.52 -3.14 11.61
C LEU A 144 -15.49 -1.61 11.48
N SER A 145 -14.65 -0.94 12.25
CA SER A 145 -14.34 0.46 11.97
C SER A 145 -13.65 0.58 10.60
N PHE A 146 -13.80 1.74 9.94
CA PHE A 146 -13.15 2.02 8.66
C PHE A 146 -11.66 1.67 8.66
N GLU A 147 -10.93 2.11 9.68
CA GLU A 147 -9.49 1.86 9.83
C GLU A 147 -9.16 0.36 9.85
N ASN A 148 -9.96 -0.45 10.55
CA ASN A 148 -9.76 -1.89 10.60
C ASN A 148 -10.10 -2.57 9.27
N LYS A 149 -11.17 -2.13 8.59
CA LYS A 149 -11.50 -2.61 7.24
C LYS A 149 -10.36 -2.32 6.28
N PHE A 150 -9.90 -1.06 6.26
CA PHE A 150 -8.83 -0.58 5.40
C PHE A 150 -7.54 -1.37 5.66
N LEU A 151 -7.16 -1.60 6.92
CA LEU A 151 -5.95 -2.34 7.26
C LEU A 151 -5.99 -3.81 6.81
N ILE A 152 -7.13 -4.49 6.95
CA ILE A 152 -7.29 -5.87 6.43
C ILE A 152 -7.17 -5.88 4.91
N GLN A 153 -7.86 -4.97 4.22
CA GLN A 153 -7.84 -4.86 2.76
C GLN A 153 -6.44 -4.53 2.24
N LEU A 154 -5.77 -3.59 2.90
CA LEU A 154 -4.39 -3.18 2.62
C LEU A 154 -3.45 -4.39 2.67
N TYR A 155 -3.49 -5.17 3.75
CA TYR A 155 -2.72 -6.41 3.87
C TYR A 155 -3.11 -7.44 2.81
N TYR A 156 -4.41 -7.69 2.63
CA TYR A 156 -4.91 -8.74 1.75
C TYR A 156 -4.49 -8.50 0.30
N ILE A 157 -4.69 -7.28 -0.21
CA ILE A 157 -4.30 -6.92 -1.57
C ILE A 157 -2.79 -6.95 -1.74
N LYS A 158 -2.04 -6.38 -0.79
CA LYS A 158 -0.57 -6.33 -0.89
C LYS A 158 0.06 -7.71 -0.84
N SER A 159 -0.43 -8.60 0.03
CA SER A 159 0.05 -9.99 0.10
C SER A 159 -0.21 -10.71 -1.21
N HIS A 160 -1.39 -10.50 -1.81
CA HIS A 160 -1.74 -11.09 -3.10
C HIS A 160 -0.77 -10.69 -4.22
N VAL A 161 -0.54 -9.38 -4.38
CA VAL A 161 0.38 -8.83 -5.40
C VAL A 161 1.82 -9.28 -5.16
N THR A 162 2.26 -9.26 -3.90
CA THR A 162 3.67 -9.51 -3.53
C THR A 162 4.03 -10.99 -3.65
N LEU A 163 3.14 -11.87 -3.20
CA LEU A 163 3.33 -13.32 -3.18
C LEU A 163 2.95 -13.97 -4.52
N LYS A 164 2.46 -13.19 -5.50
CA LYS A 164 2.06 -13.64 -6.84
C LYS A 164 1.07 -14.80 -6.80
N LEU A 165 0.08 -14.69 -5.93
CA LEU A 165 -0.92 -15.75 -5.75
C LEU A 165 -1.82 -15.84 -6.99
N GLU A 166 -1.83 -17.00 -7.63
CA GLU A 166 -2.66 -17.27 -8.81
C GLU A 166 -4.06 -17.68 -8.36
N ASN A 167 -5.00 -16.75 -8.33
CA ASN A 167 -6.40 -17.10 -8.13
C ASN A 167 -7.31 -16.19 -8.96
N SER A 168 -8.04 -16.80 -9.89
CA SER A 168 -8.95 -16.10 -10.82
C SER A 168 -10.21 -15.58 -10.13
N LYS A 169 -10.64 -16.19 -9.01
CA LYS A 169 -11.80 -15.72 -8.22
C LYS A 169 -11.48 -14.47 -7.41
N VAL A 170 -10.21 -14.26 -7.09
CA VAL A 170 -9.76 -13.15 -6.25
C VAL A 170 -10.10 -11.79 -6.85
N TYR A 171 -10.17 -11.63 -8.18
CA TYR A 171 -10.60 -10.35 -8.72
C TYR A 171 -12.05 -10.01 -8.36
N GLN A 172 -12.97 -10.97 -8.46
CA GLN A 172 -14.38 -10.74 -8.12
C GLN A 172 -14.54 -10.48 -6.62
N GLU A 173 -13.79 -11.21 -5.80
CA GLU A 173 -13.78 -11.07 -4.34
C GLU A 173 -13.14 -9.75 -3.91
N MET A 174 -11.99 -9.37 -4.49
CA MET A 174 -11.36 -8.06 -4.29
C MET A 174 -12.31 -6.94 -4.70
N LYS A 175 -12.96 -7.06 -5.85
CA LYS A 175 -13.90 -6.09 -6.34
C LYS A 175 -15.08 -5.94 -5.37
N ALA A 176 -15.70 -7.02 -4.93
CA ALA A 176 -16.79 -6.97 -3.94
C ALA A 176 -16.31 -6.38 -2.60
N CYS A 177 -15.15 -6.81 -2.11
CA CYS A 177 -14.55 -6.38 -0.84
C CYS A 177 -14.20 -4.89 -0.85
N ILE A 178 -13.61 -4.39 -1.94
CA ILE A 178 -13.16 -2.99 -2.09
C ILE A 178 -14.35 -2.06 -2.40
N LEU A 179 -15.31 -2.50 -3.23
CA LEU A 179 -16.44 -1.68 -3.67
C LEU A 179 -17.55 -1.50 -2.64
N GLY A 180 -17.75 -2.47 -1.75
CA GLY A 180 -18.98 -2.54 -0.96
C GLY A 180 -19.32 -1.29 -0.13
N ASN A 181 -18.34 -0.50 0.30
CA ASN A 181 -18.58 0.67 1.19
C ASN A 181 -17.66 1.88 0.98
N LEU A 182 -16.49 1.71 0.35
CA LEU A 182 -15.48 2.79 0.28
C LEU A 182 -15.81 3.84 -0.80
N GLU A 183 -16.51 3.43 -1.85
CA GLU A 183 -16.81 4.27 -3.01
C GLU A 183 -17.79 5.40 -2.69
N THR A 184 -18.74 5.16 -1.78
CA THR A 184 -19.81 6.10 -1.44
C THR A 184 -19.31 7.26 -0.58
N THR A 185 -18.25 7.07 0.19
CA THR A 185 -17.74 8.08 1.11
C THR A 185 -16.66 8.93 0.45
N GLN A 186 -17.00 10.19 0.14
CA GLN A 186 -16.08 11.13 -0.53
C GLN A 186 -14.71 11.26 0.16
N ALA A 187 -14.67 11.21 1.49
CA ALA A 187 -13.46 11.34 2.30
C ALA A 187 -12.44 10.21 2.04
N PHE A 188 -12.89 9.05 1.56
CA PHE A 188 -12.08 7.85 1.38
C PHE A 188 -11.74 7.55 -0.08
N LYS A 189 -12.08 8.46 -1.01
CA LYS A 189 -11.85 8.22 -2.45
C LYS A 189 -10.37 7.99 -2.78
N LEU A 190 -9.44 8.69 -2.13
CA LEU A 190 -8.01 8.43 -2.40
C LEU A 190 -7.57 7.04 -1.92
N HIS A 191 -8.01 6.63 -0.73
CA HIS A 191 -7.74 5.30 -0.18
C HIS A 191 -8.33 4.20 -1.07
N TYR A 192 -9.55 4.41 -1.54
CA TYR A 192 -10.21 3.54 -2.49
C TYR A 192 -9.42 3.45 -3.80
N SER A 193 -9.05 4.60 -4.40
CA SER A 193 -8.26 4.63 -5.63
C SER A 193 -6.93 3.90 -5.43
N TYR A 194 -6.28 4.03 -4.28
CA TYR A 194 -5.08 3.30 -3.93
C TYR A 194 -5.27 1.78 -3.90
N LEU A 195 -6.30 1.27 -3.22
CA LEU A 195 -6.60 -0.17 -3.22
C LEU A 195 -6.96 -0.66 -4.62
N TYR A 196 -7.75 0.12 -5.37
CA TYR A 196 -8.18 -0.21 -6.73
C TYR A 196 -7.01 -0.24 -7.71
N CYS A 197 -6.02 0.66 -7.56
CA CYS A 197 -4.78 0.62 -8.34
C CYS A 197 -4.04 -0.69 -8.17
N HIS A 198 -3.88 -1.18 -6.93
CA HIS A 198 -3.24 -2.49 -6.69
C HIS A 198 -4.03 -3.64 -7.32
N THR A 199 -5.36 -3.61 -7.28
CA THR A 199 -6.20 -4.61 -7.95
C THR A 199 -5.97 -4.60 -9.46
N ILE A 200 -5.91 -3.42 -10.09
CA ILE A 200 -5.62 -3.32 -11.53
C ILE A 200 -4.19 -3.80 -11.84
N ILE A 201 -3.19 -3.44 -11.03
CA ILE A 201 -1.81 -3.94 -11.18
C ILE A 201 -1.77 -5.46 -11.13
N TYR A 202 -2.50 -6.08 -10.20
CA TYR A 202 -2.63 -7.53 -10.12
C TYR A 202 -3.24 -8.12 -11.40
N LEU A 203 -4.33 -7.55 -11.90
CA LEU A 203 -4.95 -7.99 -13.15
C LEU A 203 -3.97 -7.95 -14.33
N TYR A 204 -3.19 -6.87 -14.45
CA TYR A 204 -2.13 -6.78 -15.46
C TYR A 204 -1.07 -7.89 -15.33
N GLN A 205 -0.79 -8.38 -14.12
CA GLN A 205 0.15 -9.48 -13.91
C GLN A 205 -0.44 -10.83 -14.33
N CYS A 206 -1.71 -11.07 -14.03
CA CYS A 206 -2.39 -12.32 -14.40
C CYS A 206 -2.59 -12.45 -15.91
N CYS A 207 -3.00 -11.38 -16.57
CA CYS A 207 -3.39 -11.44 -17.98
C CYS A 207 -2.21 -11.58 -18.94
N HIS A 208 -1.00 -11.20 -18.52
CA HIS A 208 0.21 -11.43 -19.32
C HIS A 208 0.52 -12.92 -19.53
N ARG A 209 -0.04 -13.82 -18.70
CA ARG A 209 0.18 -15.27 -18.82
C ARG A 209 -0.81 -15.97 -19.76
N ASN A 210 -2.02 -15.44 -19.94
CA ASN A 210 -3.11 -16.09 -20.68
C ASN A 210 -3.99 -15.03 -21.41
N ALA A 211 -3.59 -14.56 -22.60
CA ALA A 211 -4.38 -13.63 -23.43
C ALA A 211 -5.72 -14.28 -23.85
N PRO A 212 -6.92 -13.64 -23.73
CA PRO A 212 -7.28 -12.34 -24.34
C PRO A 212 -8.23 -11.45 -23.48
N CYS A 213 -8.28 -11.61 -22.16
CA CYS A 213 -9.34 -11.06 -21.33
C CYS A 213 -9.36 -9.52 -21.15
N PHE A 214 -8.34 -8.78 -21.60
CA PHE A 214 -8.27 -7.32 -21.38
C PHE A 214 -8.86 -6.44 -22.48
N ASN A 215 -9.22 -6.99 -23.64
CA ASN A 215 -9.54 -6.15 -24.80
C ASN A 215 -10.81 -5.28 -24.63
N ASN A 216 -11.67 -5.56 -23.64
CA ASN A 216 -12.89 -4.77 -23.37
C ASN A 216 -12.86 -3.97 -22.04
N ASP A 217 -11.79 -4.06 -21.25
CA ASP A 217 -11.74 -3.53 -19.88
C ASP A 217 -10.98 -2.19 -19.75
N PHE A 218 -10.98 -1.34 -20.80
CA PHE A 218 -10.45 0.03 -20.73
C PHE A 218 -11.31 0.98 -19.86
N ILE A 219 -12.60 0.68 -19.73
CA ILE A 219 -13.56 1.43 -18.89
C ILE A 219 -13.04 1.57 -17.44
N PRO A 220 -12.57 0.49 -16.77
CA PRO A 220 -11.89 0.56 -15.48
C PRO A 220 -10.81 1.62 -15.33
N ILE A 221 -9.90 1.76 -16.32
CA ILE A 221 -8.75 2.66 -16.21
C ILE A 221 -9.20 4.12 -16.29
N ARG A 222 -10.02 4.46 -17.29
CA ARG A 222 -10.55 5.82 -17.43
C ARG A 222 -11.35 6.24 -16.20
N ASN A 223 -12.16 5.31 -15.65
CA ASN A 223 -12.91 5.55 -14.43
C ASN A 223 -12.00 5.76 -13.22
N LEU A 224 -10.96 4.94 -13.06
CA LEU A 224 -9.97 5.13 -12.00
C LEU A 224 -9.27 6.48 -12.13
N VAL A 225 -8.79 6.85 -13.32
CA VAL A 225 -8.10 8.14 -13.54
C VAL A 225 -9.04 9.30 -13.20
N ASN A 226 -10.29 9.25 -13.66
CA ASN A 226 -11.31 10.24 -13.31
C ASN A 226 -11.53 10.32 -11.79
N GLN A 227 -11.69 9.19 -11.12
CA GLN A 227 -11.85 9.13 -9.67
C GLN A 227 -10.63 9.69 -8.95
N LEU A 228 -9.42 9.40 -9.42
CA LEU A 228 -8.18 9.88 -8.83
C LEU A 228 -8.04 11.40 -8.99
N VAL A 229 -8.29 11.93 -10.19
CA VAL A 229 -8.31 13.38 -10.40
C VAL A 229 -9.37 14.02 -9.50
N ARG A 230 -10.56 13.44 -9.35
CA ARG A 230 -11.61 13.95 -8.43
C ARG A 230 -11.15 13.92 -6.97
N ALA A 231 -10.48 12.85 -6.55
CA ALA A 231 -9.99 12.68 -5.19
C ALA A 231 -8.92 13.73 -4.85
N LEU A 232 -8.03 14.04 -5.81
CA LEU A 232 -6.92 14.97 -5.63
C LEU A 232 -7.25 16.43 -5.96
N TRP A 233 -8.30 16.69 -6.73
CA TRP A 233 -8.72 18.05 -7.10
C TRP A 233 -9.30 18.84 -5.93
N LYS A 234 -10.14 18.19 -5.13
CA LYS A 234 -11.04 18.93 -4.25
C LYS A 234 -10.25 19.47 -3.06
N ASN A 235 -10.23 20.80 -2.87
CA ASN A 235 -9.69 21.43 -1.65
C ASN A 235 -10.27 20.82 -0.38
N THR A 236 -11.46 20.21 -0.43
CA THR A 236 -12.00 19.48 0.73
C THR A 236 -11.12 18.31 1.14
N TYR A 237 -10.40 17.62 0.25
CA TYR A 237 -9.50 16.53 0.65
C TYR A 237 -8.26 17.08 1.35
N ILE A 238 -7.63 18.13 0.80
CA ILE A 238 -6.51 18.85 1.43
C ILE A 238 -6.96 19.39 2.80
N ASN A 239 -8.10 20.08 2.82
CA ASN A 239 -8.69 20.62 4.04
C ASN A 239 -9.11 19.49 4.98
N GLN A 240 -9.54 18.31 4.51
CA GLN A 240 -9.90 17.17 5.37
C GLN A 240 -8.68 16.49 5.98
N ILE A 241 -7.57 16.38 5.24
CA ILE A 241 -6.27 15.91 5.78
C ILE A 241 -5.73 16.92 6.79
N GLN A 242 -5.84 18.21 6.48
CA GLN A 242 -5.38 19.28 7.35
C GLN A 242 -6.30 19.48 8.57
N ASN A 243 -7.60 19.22 8.42
CA ASN A 243 -8.59 19.21 9.50
C ASN A 243 -8.51 17.89 10.31
N GLU A 244 -8.99 17.93 11.54
CA GLU A 244 -8.60 17.01 12.61
C GLU A 244 -8.91 15.52 12.34
N GLU A 245 -10.04 15.18 11.69
CA GLU A 245 -10.51 13.78 11.61
C GLU A 245 -9.64 12.83 10.75
N GLN A 246 -9.12 13.28 9.59
CA GLN A 246 -8.20 12.43 8.81
C GLN A 246 -6.77 12.54 9.31
N LYS A 247 -6.41 13.68 9.92
CA LYS A 247 -5.20 13.82 10.72
C LYS A 247 -5.14 12.70 11.76
N TYR A 248 -6.24 12.41 12.46
CA TYR A 248 -6.28 11.33 13.46
C TYR A 248 -5.90 9.96 12.88
N MET A 249 -6.40 9.57 11.71
CA MET A 249 -6.06 8.25 11.14
C MET A 249 -4.56 8.13 10.84
N TYR A 250 -4.00 9.11 10.12
CA TYR A 250 -2.60 9.05 9.68
C TYR A 250 -1.59 9.43 10.77
N GLN A 251 -1.94 10.36 11.66
CA GLN A 251 -1.11 10.68 12.83
C GLN A 251 -1.04 9.50 13.78
N ASN A 252 -2.15 8.81 14.04
CA ASN A 252 -2.12 7.60 14.85
C ASN A 252 -1.24 6.53 14.19
N LEU A 253 -1.33 6.40 12.87
CA LEU A 253 -0.56 5.42 12.14
C LEU A 253 0.95 5.64 12.28
N ASN A 254 1.43 6.85 12.03
CA ASN A 254 2.86 7.16 12.13
C ASN A 254 3.34 7.19 13.60
N ASN A 255 2.66 7.92 14.48
CA ASN A 255 3.12 8.11 15.86
C ASN A 255 3.01 6.85 16.71
N LYS A 256 2.03 5.97 16.44
CA LYS A 256 1.72 4.83 17.30
C LYS A 256 2.14 3.49 16.73
N TYR A 257 1.89 3.24 15.44
CA TYR A 257 2.13 1.92 14.86
C TYR A 257 3.47 1.80 14.18
N LEU A 258 3.96 2.88 13.56
CA LEU A 258 5.21 2.85 12.80
C LEU A 258 6.42 3.44 13.53
N SER A 259 6.23 4.16 14.63
CA SER A 259 7.31 4.76 15.43
C SER A 259 8.35 3.76 15.94
N ILE A 260 8.01 2.47 15.96
CA ILE A 260 8.91 1.35 16.29
C ILE A 260 9.83 0.93 15.15
N ILE A 261 9.58 1.38 13.91
CA ILE A 261 10.43 1.11 12.75
C ILE A 261 11.36 2.30 12.57
N ASP A 262 12.65 2.03 12.44
CA ASP A 262 13.62 3.09 12.23
C ASP A 262 13.31 3.87 10.93
N LYS A 263 13.33 5.20 11.01
CA LYS A 263 13.00 6.06 9.87
C LYS A 263 13.99 5.89 8.71
N ASN A 264 15.26 5.57 8.99
CA ASN A 264 16.24 5.31 7.93
C ASN A 264 15.97 3.95 7.27
N LEU A 265 15.52 2.94 8.02
CA LEU A 265 15.05 1.70 7.42
C LEU A 265 13.85 1.93 6.50
N ILE A 266 12.86 2.71 6.94
CA ILE A 266 11.70 3.10 6.10
C ILE A 266 12.18 3.77 4.81
N ARG A 267 13.00 4.81 4.93
CA ARG A 267 13.53 5.55 3.77
C ARG A 267 14.33 4.63 2.85
N SER A 268 15.20 3.79 3.40
CA SER A 268 16.02 2.85 2.62
C SER A 268 15.16 1.90 1.80
N VAL A 269 14.14 1.29 2.40
CA VAL A 269 13.22 0.38 1.68
C VAL A 269 12.44 1.13 0.60
N LEU A 270 11.91 2.33 0.90
CA LEU A 270 11.14 3.10 -0.06
C LEU A 270 12.01 3.63 -1.22
N SER A 271 13.23 4.10 -0.95
CA SER A 271 14.16 4.52 -2.00
C SER A 271 14.56 3.35 -2.90
N GLU A 272 14.69 2.14 -2.35
CA GLU A 272 14.95 0.95 -3.17
C GLU A 272 13.74 0.57 -4.04
N CYS A 273 12.51 0.73 -3.53
CA CYS A 273 11.29 0.63 -4.34
C CYS A 273 11.32 1.65 -5.48
N GLU A 274 11.60 2.91 -5.19
CA GLU A 274 11.65 4.00 -6.15
C GLU A 274 12.67 3.71 -7.25
N PHE A 275 13.89 3.32 -6.87
CA PHE A 275 14.97 2.98 -7.80
C PHE A 275 14.56 1.86 -8.76
N ARG A 276 13.92 0.79 -8.27
CA ARG A 276 13.46 -0.31 -9.14
C ARG A 276 12.29 0.06 -10.04
N LEU A 277 11.45 1.00 -9.62
CA LEU A 277 10.42 1.54 -10.51
C LEU A 277 11.06 2.30 -11.66
N TRP A 278 12.19 2.98 -11.45
CA TRP A 278 12.95 3.62 -12.52
C TRP A 278 13.65 2.63 -13.44
N VAL A 279 14.44 1.70 -12.89
CA VAL A 279 15.26 0.77 -13.68
C VAL A 279 14.43 -0.08 -14.66
N LYS A 280 13.19 -0.43 -14.31
CA LYS A 280 12.35 -1.26 -15.19
C LYS A 280 11.88 -0.54 -16.46
N ILE A 281 11.83 0.79 -16.44
CA ILE A 281 11.34 1.60 -17.57
C ILE A 281 12.29 1.47 -18.76
N ASP A 282 13.59 1.31 -18.50
CA ASP A 282 14.61 1.27 -19.55
C ASP A 282 14.58 -0.05 -20.36
N TYR A 283 13.87 -1.08 -19.87
CA TYR A 283 13.87 -2.42 -20.46
C TYR A 283 12.50 -2.87 -20.99
N ASP A 284 11.41 -2.22 -20.62
CA ASP A 284 10.06 -2.63 -21.04
C ASP A 284 9.73 -2.04 -22.42
N ASP A 285 9.21 -2.89 -23.33
CA ASP A 285 8.73 -2.46 -24.64
C ASP A 285 7.59 -1.43 -24.51
N PRO A 286 7.50 -0.45 -25.42
CA PRO A 286 6.45 0.56 -25.38
C PRO A 286 5.06 -0.11 -25.42
N GLU A 287 4.20 0.24 -24.46
CA GLU A 287 2.82 -0.25 -24.38
C GLU A 287 2.06 0.18 -25.64
N ILE A 288 1.78 -0.75 -26.55
CA ILE A 288 0.96 -0.49 -27.75
C ILE A 288 -0.49 -0.37 -27.29
N LEU A 289 -0.94 0.87 -27.12
CA LEU A 289 -2.25 1.22 -26.59
C LEU A 289 -3.11 1.91 -27.66
N GLY A 290 -4.42 1.66 -27.65
CA GLY A 290 -5.38 2.45 -28.43
C GLY A 290 -5.46 3.91 -27.98
N ASP A 291 -6.01 4.78 -28.84
CA ASP A 291 -6.02 6.24 -28.64
C ASP A 291 -6.62 6.69 -27.29
N ASP A 292 -7.72 6.10 -26.85
CA ASP A 292 -8.37 6.40 -25.56
C ASP A 292 -7.47 6.11 -24.34
N SER A 293 -6.66 5.07 -24.45
CA SER A 293 -5.71 4.70 -23.41
C SER A 293 -4.54 5.70 -23.36
N ASN A 294 -4.15 6.28 -24.51
CA ASN A 294 -3.12 7.32 -24.54
C ASN A 294 -3.57 8.61 -23.81
N VAL A 295 -4.85 8.99 -23.92
CA VAL A 295 -5.40 10.12 -23.14
C VAL A 295 -5.38 9.82 -21.64
N SER A 296 -5.88 8.66 -21.24
CA SER A 296 -5.90 8.24 -19.83
C SER A 296 -4.49 8.18 -19.23
N ARG A 297 -3.52 7.66 -19.99
CA ARG A 297 -2.10 7.61 -19.62
C ARG A 297 -1.50 8.98 -19.40
N LYS A 298 -1.71 9.94 -20.32
CA LYS A 298 -1.21 11.32 -20.16
C LYS A 298 -1.79 12.00 -18.93
N ILE A 299 -3.09 11.83 -18.69
CA ILE A 299 -3.76 12.40 -17.52
C ILE A 299 -3.26 11.76 -16.24
N MET A 300 -3.07 10.43 -16.24
CA MET A 300 -2.48 9.72 -15.11
C MET A 300 -1.05 10.19 -14.83
N ALA A 301 -0.22 10.41 -15.86
CA ALA A 301 1.14 10.94 -15.71
C ALA A 301 1.17 12.33 -15.07
N LEU A 302 0.30 13.24 -15.55
CA LEU A 302 0.13 14.57 -14.93
C LEU A 302 -0.36 14.47 -13.48
N THR A 303 -1.27 13.54 -13.22
CA THR A 303 -1.85 13.34 -11.88
C THR A 303 -0.81 12.81 -10.91
N VAL A 304 -0.03 11.80 -11.32
CA VAL A 304 1.06 11.21 -10.53
C VAL A 304 2.16 12.23 -10.24
N ASP A 305 2.57 13.01 -11.22
CA ASP A 305 3.57 14.06 -11.05
C ASP A 305 3.09 15.14 -10.06
N SER A 306 1.88 15.67 -10.25
CA SER A 306 1.29 16.64 -9.32
C SER A 306 1.15 16.06 -7.92
N PHE A 307 0.75 14.78 -7.81
CA PHE A 307 0.63 14.10 -6.52
C PHE A 307 2.00 13.92 -5.84
N LYS A 308 3.06 13.58 -6.58
CA LYS A 308 4.44 13.49 -6.07
C LYS A 308 4.91 14.83 -5.51
N ASN A 309 4.62 15.93 -6.20
CA ASN A 309 5.17 17.24 -5.85
C ASN A 309 4.33 18.04 -4.84
N LYS A 310 2.99 17.96 -4.90
CA LYS A 310 2.10 18.87 -4.16
C LYS A 310 1.07 18.20 -3.24
N ASN A 311 0.95 16.87 -3.22
CA ASN A 311 -0.13 16.11 -2.53
C ASN A 311 -1.55 16.33 -3.10
N TYR A 312 -1.75 17.25 -4.03
CA TYR A 312 -3.04 17.56 -4.65
C TYR A 312 -2.89 17.94 -6.13
N LEU A 313 -4.02 18.06 -6.82
CA LEU A 313 -4.10 18.66 -8.16
C LEU A 313 -4.73 20.04 -8.05
N ASP A 314 -4.04 21.06 -8.56
CA ASP A 314 -4.61 22.40 -8.57
C ASP A 314 -5.89 22.44 -9.42
N SER A 315 -6.78 23.39 -9.12
CA SER A 315 -8.10 23.41 -9.72
C SER A 315 -8.09 23.60 -11.24
N LYS A 316 -7.05 24.20 -11.80
CA LYS A 316 -6.95 24.42 -13.24
C LYS A 316 -6.52 23.14 -13.93
N THR A 317 -5.48 22.49 -13.44
CA THR A 317 -5.00 21.19 -13.92
C THR A 317 -6.11 20.14 -13.83
N ALA A 318 -6.78 20.03 -12.67
CA ALA A 318 -7.88 19.10 -12.51
C ALA A 318 -9.04 19.34 -13.49
N ARG A 319 -9.46 20.60 -13.69
CA ARG A 319 -10.52 20.94 -14.66
C ARG A 319 -10.11 20.58 -16.08
N CYS A 320 -8.86 20.82 -16.46
CA CYS A 320 -8.34 20.38 -17.75
C CYS A 320 -8.42 18.85 -17.89
N CYS A 321 -7.91 18.10 -16.92
CA CYS A 321 -7.97 16.64 -16.91
C CYS A 321 -9.42 16.13 -17.02
N MET A 322 -10.37 16.73 -16.30
CA MET A 322 -11.79 16.36 -16.37
C MET A 322 -12.39 16.58 -17.76
N ARG A 323 -12.04 17.70 -18.41
CA ARG A 323 -12.51 17.98 -19.77
C ARG A 323 -11.97 16.95 -20.76
N LEU A 324 -10.67 16.68 -20.70
CA LEU A 324 -10.03 15.65 -21.54
C LEU A 324 -10.60 14.25 -21.29
N LEU A 325 -11.05 13.95 -20.07
CA LEU A 325 -11.71 12.69 -19.74
C LEU A 325 -13.18 12.61 -20.17
N ASN A 326 -13.86 13.71 -20.45
CA ASN A 326 -15.30 13.73 -20.79
C ASN A 326 -15.54 13.91 -22.29
N GLU A 327 -14.74 14.78 -22.90
CA GLU A 327 -14.78 15.02 -24.33
C GLU A 327 -14.05 13.80 -24.96
N ASN A 328 -14.80 12.83 -25.53
CA ASN A 328 -14.29 11.66 -26.30
C ASN A 328 -13.49 12.07 -27.55
N SER A 329 -12.86 13.24 -27.52
CA SER A 329 -12.50 14.03 -28.68
C SER A 329 -10.99 14.15 -28.82
N ASN A 330 -10.63 14.22 -30.10
CA ASN A 330 -9.28 14.30 -30.64
C ASN A 330 -8.29 15.11 -29.78
N ILE A 331 -7.06 14.61 -29.72
CA ILE A 331 -5.88 15.11 -28.99
C ILE A 331 -5.63 16.64 -29.13
N SER A 332 -6.23 17.32 -30.11
CA SER A 332 -6.09 18.75 -30.37
C SER A 332 -6.46 19.66 -29.19
N LEU A 333 -7.25 19.18 -28.23
CA LEU A 333 -7.64 19.93 -27.03
C LEU A 333 -6.53 20.09 -25.99
N LEU A 334 -5.52 19.22 -25.98
CA LEU A 334 -4.41 19.32 -25.02
C LEU A 334 -3.65 20.64 -25.19
N THR A 335 -3.50 21.09 -26.43
CA THR A 335 -2.87 22.37 -26.79
C THR A 335 -3.61 23.57 -26.18
N LYS A 336 -4.95 23.54 -26.14
CA LYS A 336 -5.78 24.66 -25.64
C LYS A 336 -5.76 24.83 -24.12
N CYS A 337 -5.50 23.76 -23.35
CA CYS A 337 -5.39 23.89 -21.89
C CYS A 337 -4.15 24.71 -21.47
N ASN A 338 -3.09 24.71 -22.29
CA ASN A 338 -1.85 25.41 -22.00
C ASN A 338 -1.96 26.92 -22.26
N ASP A 339 -2.77 27.33 -23.25
CA ASP A 339 -3.02 28.75 -23.56
C ASP A 339 -3.69 29.52 -22.42
N MET A 340 -4.37 28.85 -21.48
CA MET A 340 -4.91 29.53 -20.29
C MET A 340 -3.82 29.99 -19.31
N TYR A 341 -2.56 29.56 -19.44
CA TYR A 341 -1.45 30.01 -18.57
C TYR A 341 -0.74 31.27 -19.08
N SER A 342 -0.90 31.65 -20.34
CA SER A 342 -0.18 32.77 -20.97
C SER A 342 -0.93 34.11 -20.92
N GLY A 343 -1.99 34.24 -20.12
CA GLY A 343 -2.79 35.47 -20.02
C GLY A 343 -2.10 36.70 -19.40
N ILE A 344 -0.80 36.65 -19.12
CA ILE A 344 -0.02 37.78 -18.61
C ILE A 344 1.31 37.83 -19.38
N GLY A 345 1.37 38.69 -20.40
CA GLY A 345 2.60 39.02 -21.14
C GLY A 345 2.81 38.21 -22.42
N ASN A 346 2.41 38.79 -23.55
CA ASN A 346 2.77 38.31 -24.89
C ASN A 346 4.30 38.30 -25.01
N ASP A 347 4.89 37.12 -25.25
CA ASP A 347 6.02 36.88 -26.18
C ASP A 347 6.66 35.47 -26.08
N SER A 348 6.17 34.52 -25.26
CA SER A 348 6.77 33.17 -25.17
C SER A 348 5.89 32.01 -25.69
N ILE A 349 5.72 31.95 -27.02
CA ILE A 349 5.12 30.76 -27.69
C ILE A 349 6.05 29.52 -27.58
N HIS A 350 7.31 29.69 -27.16
CA HIS A 350 8.31 28.63 -27.17
C HIS A 350 8.25 27.63 -25.99
N ASP A 351 7.55 27.93 -24.89
CA ASP A 351 7.54 27.11 -23.65
C ASP A 351 6.47 26.02 -23.59
N GLN A 352 5.49 26.02 -24.49
CA GLN A 352 4.29 25.17 -24.37
C GLN A 352 4.55 23.67 -24.66
N ASN A 353 5.55 23.36 -25.48
CA ASN A 353 6.04 21.99 -25.70
C ASN A 353 6.98 21.52 -24.58
N MET A 354 7.40 22.40 -23.66
CA MET A 354 8.38 22.07 -22.63
C MET A 354 7.73 21.36 -21.42
N LEU A 355 6.50 21.75 -21.04
CA LEU A 355 5.76 21.17 -19.89
C LEU A 355 5.43 19.67 -20.04
N LEU A 356 5.20 19.20 -21.28
CA LEU A 356 5.01 17.78 -21.56
C LEU A 356 6.33 17.04 -21.84
N LYS A 357 7.37 17.76 -22.28
CA LYS A 357 8.69 17.18 -22.56
C LYS A 357 9.56 17.02 -21.30
N SER A 358 9.26 17.72 -20.21
CA SER A 358 10.05 17.64 -18.98
C SER A 358 9.51 16.66 -17.94
N ASN A 359 8.35 16.04 -18.16
CA ASN A 359 7.81 15.10 -17.18
C ASN A 359 8.32 13.68 -17.47
N ASP A 360 9.19 13.18 -16.61
CA ASP A 360 9.73 11.81 -16.68
C ASP A 360 8.61 10.74 -16.70
N PHE A 361 7.46 11.02 -16.08
CA PHE A 361 6.30 10.12 -16.06
C PHE A 361 5.59 9.99 -17.42
N SER A 362 5.85 10.91 -18.37
CA SER A 362 5.18 10.93 -19.67
C SER A 362 5.57 9.75 -20.59
N ARG A 363 6.70 9.10 -20.29
CA ARG A 363 7.21 7.94 -21.05
C ARG A 363 6.67 6.61 -20.51
N LEU A 364 6.06 6.63 -19.33
CA LEU A 364 5.58 5.44 -18.65
C LEU A 364 4.31 4.87 -19.26
N SER A 365 4.21 3.54 -19.17
CA SER A 365 2.98 2.77 -19.34
C SER A 365 1.97 3.10 -18.24
N ILE A 366 0.68 2.78 -18.46
CA ILE A 366 -0.35 2.98 -17.43
C ILE A 366 -0.04 2.12 -16.20
N LYS A 367 0.39 0.88 -16.42
CA LYS A 367 0.78 -0.05 -15.35
C LYS A 367 1.89 0.52 -14.47
N GLU A 368 2.90 1.16 -15.05
CA GLU A 368 3.97 1.81 -14.29
C GLU A 368 3.48 3.04 -13.54
N LEU A 369 2.63 3.86 -14.16
CA LEU A 369 2.00 5.00 -13.50
C LEU A 369 1.16 4.59 -12.29
N LEU A 370 0.44 3.47 -12.37
CA LEU A 370 -0.29 2.90 -11.23
C LEU A 370 0.66 2.48 -10.10
N LYS A 371 1.78 1.81 -10.43
CA LYS A 371 2.78 1.43 -9.42
C LYS A 371 3.39 2.67 -8.75
N TRP A 372 3.69 3.70 -9.54
CA TRP A 372 4.18 4.97 -9.03
C TRP A 372 3.19 5.65 -8.11
N PHE A 373 1.91 5.70 -8.50
CA PHE A 373 0.87 6.20 -7.63
C PHE A 373 0.81 5.43 -6.30
N CYS A 374 0.79 4.09 -6.34
CA CYS A 374 0.81 3.26 -5.14
C CYS A 374 2.03 3.55 -4.26
N HIS A 375 3.22 3.66 -4.87
CA HIS A 375 4.46 3.95 -4.15
C HIS A 375 4.44 5.33 -3.48
N ILE A 376 4.00 6.37 -4.20
CA ILE A 376 3.87 7.73 -3.65
C ILE A 376 2.84 7.72 -2.51
N TYR A 377 1.72 7.02 -2.68
CA TYR A 377 0.70 6.89 -1.64
C TYR A 377 1.27 6.20 -0.39
N GLU A 378 1.94 5.06 -0.54
CA GLU A 378 2.61 4.35 0.57
C GLU A 378 3.62 5.26 1.27
N SER A 379 4.46 5.96 0.50
CA SER A 379 5.50 6.86 1.00
C SER A 379 4.93 8.06 1.76
N LYS A 380 3.81 8.62 1.31
CA LYS A 380 3.21 9.82 1.92
C LYS A 380 2.24 9.50 3.04
N PHE A 381 1.33 8.56 2.82
CA PHE A 381 0.17 8.34 3.68
C PHE A 381 0.34 7.15 4.62
N ILE A 382 1.12 6.14 4.25
CA ILE A 382 1.35 5.00 5.14
C ILE A 382 2.62 5.22 5.95
N PHE A 383 3.77 5.44 5.32
CA PHE A 383 5.06 5.53 6.04
C PHE A 383 5.62 6.94 6.15
N GLY A 384 4.90 7.92 5.61
CA GLY A 384 5.35 9.30 5.51
C GLY A 384 5.03 10.12 6.74
N GLU A 385 5.87 11.12 6.95
CA GLU A 385 5.49 12.34 7.65
C GLU A 385 4.89 13.24 6.59
N ILE A 386 3.55 13.28 6.49
CA ILE A 386 2.90 14.33 5.71
C ILE A 386 3.26 15.64 6.42
N ASN A 387 4.25 16.36 5.86
CA ASN A 387 4.59 17.72 6.23
C ASN A 387 3.68 18.70 5.48
#